data_AF-A0A965EL72-F1
#
_entry.id   AF-A0A965EL72-F1
#
_cell.length_a   1.000
_cell.length_b   1.000
_cell.length_c   1.000
_cell.angle_alpha   90.00
_cell.angle_beta   90.00
_cell.angle_gamma   90.00
#
_symmetry.space_group_name_H-M   'P 1'
#
loop_
_entity.id
_entity.type
_entity.pdbx_description
1 polymer ?
#
loop_
_entity_poly.entity_id
_entity_poly.type
_entity_poly.pdbx_seq_one_letter_code
_entity_poly.pdbx_strand_id
1 'polypeptide(L)' 'MTTRYNLDRLERLIHRPVSSRPDWLKHAREDAEELLWLAHRAGDDQNFDRLLELEEDAAALIEQIESRME' A
#
# COMPACT_ATOMS: atom_id res chain seq x y z
N MET A 1 -3.82 -5.61 -18.23
CA MET A 1 -4.32 -5.00 -16.98
C MET A 1 -3.16 -5.01 -16.01
N THR A 2 -2.70 -3.84 -15.59
CA THR A 2 -1.53 -3.67 -14.71
C THR A 2 -1.92 -4.03 -13.29
N THR A 3 -1.65 -5.26 -12.86
CA THR A 3 -1.93 -5.84 -11.52
C THR A 3 -1.08 -5.23 -10.39
N ARG A 4 -0.62 -3.98 -10.54
CA ARG A 4 0.23 -3.27 -9.55
C ARG A 4 -0.15 -1.80 -9.41
N TYR A 5 -1.38 -1.44 -9.80
CA TYR A 5 -1.79 -0.03 -9.81
C TYR A 5 -1.98 0.49 -8.39
N ASN A 6 -2.60 -0.30 -7.51
CA ASN A 6 -2.86 0.12 -6.14
C ASN A 6 -1.57 0.13 -5.32
N LEU A 7 -0.69 -0.86 -5.52
CA LEU A 7 0.62 -0.91 -4.87
C LEU A 7 1.51 0.29 -5.26
N ASP A 8 1.61 0.66 -6.55
CA ASP A 8 2.37 1.85 -6.97
C ASP A 8 1.75 3.15 -6.40
N ARG A 9 0.41 3.23 -6.36
CA ARG A 9 -0.30 4.37 -5.76
C ARG A 9 -0.04 4.45 -4.26
N LEU A 10 -0.07 3.32 -3.55
CA LEU A 10 0.19 3.22 -2.12
C LEU A 10 1.62 3.67 -1.79
N GLU A 11 2.62 3.20 -2.56
CA GLU A 11 4.02 3.61 -2.41
C GLU A 11 4.16 5.14 -2.49
N ARG A 12 3.55 5.77 -3.50
CA ARG A 12 3.57 7.24 -3.63
C ARG A 12 2.85 7.95 -2.49
N LEU A 13 1.75 7.37 -2.00
CA LEU A 13 0.93 7.96 -0.94
C LEU A 13 1.70 8.00 0.38
N ILE A 14 2.35 6.92 0.77
CA ILE A 14 3.08 6.84 2.03
C ILE A 14 4.33 7.71 2.05
N HIS A 15 4.96 7.94 0.89
CA HIS A 15 6.11 8.82 0.74
C HIS A 15 5.76 10.31 0.70
N ARG A 16 4.47 10.67 0.60
CA ARG A 16 4.05 12.08 0.58
C ARG A 16 4.44 12.77 1.89
N PRO A 17 5.11 13.95 1.82
CA PRO A 17 5.43 14.72 3.02
C PRO A 17 4.15 15.34 3.58
N VAL A 18 3.81 14.97 4.81
CA VAL A 18 2.74 15.61 5.59
C VAL A 18 3.34 16.49 6.67
N SER A 19 2.73 17.66 6.92
CA SER A 19 3.23 18.64 7.89
C SER A 19 3.12 18.16 9.34
N SER A 20 2.08 17.41 9.66
CA SER A 20 1.92 16.72 10.95
C SER A 20 2.22 15.25 10.71
N ARG A 21 3.06 14.62 11.54
CA ARG A 21 3.29 13.17 11.54
C ARG A 21 2.44 12.53 12.63
N PRO A 22 1.13 12.33 12.40
CA PRO A 22 0.30 11.65 13.38
C PRO A 22 0.71 10.17 13.48
N ASP A 23 0.55 9.59 14.67
CA ASP A 23 0.87 8.17 14.91
C ASP A 23 0.14 7.24 13.94
N TRP A 24 -1.09 7.57 13.53
CA TRP A 24 -1.85 6.77 12.55
C TRP A 24 -1.14 6.67 11.19
N LEU A 25 -0.38 7.70 10.79
CA LEU A 25 0.36 7.67 9.53
C LEU A 25 1.63 6.82 9.64
N LYS A 26 2.23 6.78 10.83
CA LYS A 26 3.35 5.87 11.09
C LYS A 26 2.88 4.42 10.95
N HIS A 27 1.77 4.06 11.60
CA HIS A 27 1.17 2.74 11.44
C HIS A 27 0.83 2.43 9.99
N ALA A 28 0.16 3.35 9.29
CA ALA A 28 -0.17 3.16 7.87
C ALA A 28 1.06 3.02 6.95
N ARG A 29 2.19 3.65 7.30
CA ARG A 29 3.47 3.45 6.60
C ARG A 29 4.02 2.05 6.84
N GLU A 30 4.02 1.59 8.08
CA GLU A 30 4.48 0.24 8.43
C GLU A 30 3.63 -0.84 7.71
N ASP A 31 2.30 -0.72 7.73
CA ASP A 31 1.39 -1.60 6.99
C ASP A 31 1.64 -1.58 5.48
N ALA A 32 1.83 -0.38 4.91
CA ALA A 32 2.09 -0.25 3.48
C ALA A 32 3.44 -0.83 3.05
N GLU A 33 4.49 -0.62 3.85
CA GLU A 33 5.81 -1.21 3.62
C GLU A 33 5.75 -2.75 3.65
N GLU A 34 4.95 -3.32 4.56
CA GLU A 34 4.69 -4.77 4.60
C GLU A 34 4.01 -5.25 3.32
N LEU A 35 2.91 -4.60 2.91
CA LEU A 35 2.16 -4.97 1.69
C LEU A 35 3.04 -4.90 0.44
N LEU A 36 3.87 -3.85 0.32
CA LEU A 36 4.80 -3.70 -0.80
C LEU A 36 5.86 -4.81 -0.80
N TRP A 37 6.39 -5.17 0.37
CA TRP A 37 7.34 -6.27 0.49
C TRP A 37 6.71 -7.63 0.13
N LEU A 38 5.49 -7.89 0.61
CA LEU A 38 4.73 -9.09 0.27
C LEU A 38 4.44 -9.17 -1.22
N ALA A 39 4.09 -8.04 -1.85
CA ALA A 39 3.82 -7.99 -3.29
C ALA A 39 5.08 -8.19 -4.12
N HIS A 40 6.21 -7.63 -3.67
CA HIS A 40 7.50 -7.90 -4.30
C HIS A 40 7.83 -9.40 -4.27
N ARG A 41 7.66 -10.03 -3.11
CA ARG A 41 7.90 -11.46 -2.93
C ARG A 41 6.92 -12.33 -3.73
N ALA A 42 5.63 -12.01 -3.73
CA ALA A 42 4.63 -12.72 -4.52
C ALA A 42 4.90 -12.61 -6.02
N GLY A 43 5.44 -11.47 -6.47
CA GLY A 43 5.91 -11.29 -7.84
C GLY A 43 7.09 -12.18 -8.20
N ASP A 44 8.07 -12.34 -7.29
CA ASP A 44 9.21 -13.22 -7.47
C ASP A 44 8.78 -14.71 -7.53
N ASP A 45 7.84 -15.08 -6.67
CA ASP A 45 7.24 -16.42 -6.60
C ASP A 45 6.24 -16.70 -7.74
N GLN A 46 5.98 -15.71 -8.62
CA GLN A 46 4.96 -15.75 -9.69
C GLN A 46 3.55 -16.13 -9.17
N ASN A 47 3.26 -15.78 -7.91
CA ASN A 47 1.99 -16.06 -7.27
C ASN A 47 0.99 -14.94 -7.57
N PHE A 48 0.31 -15.06 -8.71
CA PHE A 48 -0.60 -14.03 -9.21
C PHE A 48 -1.89 -13.89 -8.41
N ASP A 49 -2.40 -14.96 -7.80
CA ASP A 49 -3.55 -14.91 -6.87
C ASP A 49 -3.19 -14.05 -5.65
N ARG A 50 -2.02 -14.32 -5.05
CA ARG A 50 -1.51 -13.54 -3.92
C ARG A 50 -1.31 -12.06 -4.27
N LEU A 51 -0.83 -11.78 -5.49
CA LEU A 51 -0.69 -10.40 -5.97
C LEU A 51 -2.04 -9.68 -6.09
N LEU A 52 -3.09 -10.38 -6.52
CA LEU A 52 -4.43 -9.81 -6.62
C LEU A 52 -4.99 -9.49 -5.23
N GLU A 53 -4.85 -10.41 -4.27
CA GLU A 53 -5.25 -10.17 -2.88
C GLU A 53 -4.53 -8.93 -2.30
N LEU A 54 -3.23 -8.81 -2.55
CA LEU A 54 -2.43 -7.68 -2.07
C LEU A 54 -2.80 -6.34 -2.75
N GLU A 55 -3.28 -6.37 -3.99
CA GLU A 55 -3.81 -5.17 -4.66
C GLU A 55 -5.14 -4.72 -4.07
N GLU A 56 -5.98 -5.64 -3.59
CA GLU A 56 -7.22 -5.33 -2.87
C GLU A 56 -6.94 -4.77 -1.48
N ASP A 57 -5.99 -5.38 -0.75
CA ASP A 57 -5.54 -4.88 0.55
C ASP A 57 -4.91 -3.48 0.43
N ALA A 58 -4.08 -3.26 -0.61
CA ALA A 58 -3.52 -1.95 -0.91
C ALA A 58 -4.61 -0.91 -1.21
N ALA A 59 -5.69 -1.28 -1.91
CA ALA A 59 -6.81 -0.38 -2.17
C ALA A 59 -7.50 0.05 -0.87
N ALA A 60 -7.81 -0.91 0.01
CA ALA A 60 -8.45 -0.64 1.30
C ALA A 60 -7.57 0.27 2.19
N LEU A 61 -6.25 0.03 2.19
CA LEU A 61 -5.31 0.86 2.94
C LEU A 61 -5.25 2.29 2.37
N ILE A 62 -5.21 2.44 1.04
CA ILE A 62 -5.25 3.75 0.39
C ILE A 62 -6.51 4.53 0.80
N GLU A 63 -7.69 3.90 0.73
CA GLU A 63 -8.95 4.54 1.14
C GLU A 63 -8.92 4.98 2.61
N GLN A 64 -8.37 4.15 3.49
CA GLN A 64 -8.23 4.47 4.91
C GLN A 64 -7.31 5.68 5.15
N ILE A 65 -6.18 5.74 4.43
CA ILE A 65 -5.22 6.83 4.54
C ILE A 65 -5.84 8.11 3.96
N GLU A 66 -6.45 8.06 2.78
CA GLU A 66 -7.07 9.22 2.13
C GLU A 66 -8.20 9.80 2.98
N SER A 67 -9.08 8.95 3.53
CA SER A 67 -10.17 9.39 4.42
C SER A 67 -9.69 10.07 5.70
N ARG A 68 -8.44 9.84 6.14
CA ARG A 68 -7.84 10.53 7.30
C ARG A 68 -7.01 11.76 6.91
N MET A 69 -6.70 11.94 5.63
CA MET A 69 -6.02 13.13 5.11
C MET A 69 -6.99 14.25 4.71
N GLU A 70 -8.27 13.92 4.44
CA GLU A 70 -9.38 14.87 4.31
C GLU A 70 -9.76 15.53 5.65
#